data_AF-A0A833JQF3-F1
#
_entry.id   AF-A0A833JQF3-F1
#
_cell.length_a   1.000
_cell.length_b   1.000
_cell.length_c   1.000
_cell.angle_alpha   90.00
_cell.angle_beta   90.00
_cell.angle_gamma   90.00
#
_symmetry.space_group_name_H-M   'P 1'
#
loop_
_entity.id
_entity.type
_entity.pdbx_description
1 polymer ?
#
loop_
_entity_poly.entity_id
_entity_poly.type
_entity_poly.pdbx_seq_one_letter_code
_entity_poly.pdbx_strand_id
1 'polypeptide(L)'
;MKSAITDAMIDIETLDTRPSAVVLSIGVVLFNRRNADVPFKELNLKFGKKEFRDEQIMMGRTVDKETVTWWKGQDPEAKKLFKQANVSSVTDALEKLTSFILSEKVNLLIWGNGAAFDNTIVMSLYDSFGMEAPWKFWNDRCFRTFKGEHGHIARPPAFKGVKHDAVDDARQQALYLQAMYAELQKYNILSYKDRQS
;
A
#
# COMPACT_ATOMS: atom_id res chain seq x y z
N MET A 1 16.08 -12.58 -19.00
CA MET A 1 14.70 -12.77 -18.51
C MET A 1 14.05 -11.41 -18.40
N LYS A 2 12.84 -11.22 -18.97
CA LYS A 2 12.24 -9.88 -19.08
C LYS A 2 12.07 -9.22 -17.70
N SER A 3 12.48 -7.96 -17.68
CA SER A 3 12.37 -6.91 -16.66
C SER A 3 10.90 -6.58 -16.30
N ALA A 4 10.14 -7.57 -15.82
CA ALA A 4 8.71 -7.40 -15.51
C ALA A 4 8.49 -6.93 -14.08
N ILE A 5 7.40 -6.20 -13.85
CA ILE A 5 6.90 -5.91 -12.50
C ILE A 5 6.46 -7.22 -11.84
N THR A 6 6.76 -7.37 -10.55
CA THR A 6 6.47 -8.59 -9.77
C THR A 6 5.74 -8.32 -8.46
N ASP A 7 5.74 -7.07 -8.02
CA ASP A 7 5.31 -6.67 -6.69
C ASP A 7 4.47 -5.39 -6.76
N ALA A 8 3.53 -5.27 -5.82
CA ALA A 8 2.85 -4.03 -5.49
C ALA A 8 3.09 -3.70 -4.01
N MET A 9 3.45 -2.47 -3.69
CA MET A 9 3.50 -1.96 -2.32
C MET A 9 2.29 -1.07 -2.09
N ILE A 10 1.52 -1.36 -1.05
CA ILE A 10 0.31 -0.63 -0.65
C ILE A 10 0.56 0.04 0.69
N ASP A 11 0.18 1.30 0.77
CA ASP A 11 0.08 2.05 2.03
C ASP A 11 -1.26 2.79 2.04
N ILE A 12 -1.86 2.95 3.22
CA ILE A 12 -3.18 3.57 3.38
C ILE A 12 -3.19 4.53 4.55
N GLU A 13 -4.01 5.56 4.42
CA GLU A 13 -4.34 6.48 5.50
C GLU A 13 -5.76 6.23 5.97
N THR A 14 -5.95 6.09 7.28
CA THR A 14 -7.22 5.61 7.86
C THR A 14 -7.64 6.39 9.10
N LEU A 15 -8.89 6.21 9.52
CA LEU A 15 -9.47 6.81 10.72
C LEU A 15 -9.71 5.83 11.86
N ASP A 16 -9.15 4.62 11.79
CA ASP A 16 -9.26 3.57 12.80
C ASP A 16 -8.14 2.55 12.54
N THR A 17 -7.95 1.59 13.44
CA THR A 17 -6.98 0.49 13.29
C THR A 17 -7.62 -0.87 13.04
N ARG A 18 -8.95 -0.96 13.14
CA ARG A 18 -9.71 -2.17 12.83
C ARG A 18 -9.74 -2.46 11.32
N PRO A 19 -9.92 -3.72 10.89
CA PRO A 19 -10.12 -4.07 9.47
C PRO A 19 -11.22 -3.24 8.77
N SER A 20 -12.25 -2.86 9.51
CA SER A 20 -13.37 -2.03 9.04
C SER A 20 -13.07 -0.53 8.97
N ALA A 21 -11.83 -0.07 9.14
CA ALA A 21 -11.49 1.35 9.23
C ALA A 21 -11.93 2.17 8.02
N VAL A 22 -12.49 3.36 8.23
CA VAL A 22 -12.67 4.34 7.14
C VAL A 22 -11.29 4.68 6.55
N VAL A 23 -11.17 4.53 5.23
CA VAL A 23 -9.95 4.82 4.46
C VAL A 23 -10.07 6.20 3.82
N LEU A 24 -8.98 6.97 3.90
CA LEU A 24 -8.87 8.34 3.38
C LEU A 24 -8.11 8.39 2.04
N SER A 25 -7.10 7.54 1.90
CA SER A 25 -6.34 7.37 0.68
C SER A 25 -5.69 6.00 0.59
N ILE A 26 -5.39 5.58 -0.63
CA ILE A 26 -4.63 4.37 -0.95
C ILE A 26 -3.50 4.77 -1.92
N GLY A 27 -2.27 4.51 -1.52
CA GLY A 27 -1.09 4.63 -2.36
C GLY A 27 -0.62 3.26 -2.79
N VAL A 28 -0.36 3.08 -4.09
CA VAL A 28 0.16 1.83 -4.63
C VAL A 28 1.35 2.10 -5.54
N VAL A 29 2.41 1.34 -5.34
CA VAL A 29 3.61 1.34 -6.18
C VAL A 29 3.84 -0.05 -6.75
N LEU A 30 3.80 -0.15 -8.07
CA LEU A 30 4.17 -1.37 -8.79
C LEU A 30 5.65 -1.33 -9.12
N PHE A 31 6.36 -2.42 -8.81
CA PHE A 31 7.82 -2.48 -8.94
C PHE A 31 8.31 -3.92 -9.11
N ASN A 32 9.62 -4.06 -9.35
CA ASN A 32 10.31 -5.34 -9.24
C ASN A 32 11.28 -5.28 -8.06
N ARG A 33 11.03 -6.08 -7.01
CA ARG A 33 11.87 -6.05 -5.79
C ARG A 33 13.32 -6.51 -6.03
N ARG A 34 13.61 -7.17 -7.15
CA ARG A 34 14.90 -7.79 -7.51
C ARG A 34 15.62 -7.11 -8.66
N ASN A 35 14.97 -6.16 -9.33
CA ASN A 35 15.54 -5.42 -10.44
C ASN A 35 15.11 -3.95 -10.33
N ALA A 36 16.02 -3.13 -9.82
CA ALA A 36 15.78 -1.70 -9.63
C ALA A 36 15.72 -0.91 -10.95
N ASP A 37 16.16 -1.49 -12.07
CA ASP A 37 16.09 -0.84 -13.38
C ASP A 37 14.67 -0.84 -13.96
N VAL A 38 13.74 -1.65 -13.39
CA VAL A 38 12.32 -1.62 -13.76
C VAL A 38 11.69 -0.37 -13.15
N PRO A 39 11.22 0.59 -13.98
CA PRO A 39 10.62 1.82 -13.46
C PRO A 39 9.36 1.53 -12.65
N PHE A 40 9.16 2.33 -11.60
CA PHE A 40 7.94 2.25 -10.82
C PHE A 40 6.74 2.73 -11.64
N LYS A 41 5.58 2.13 -11.37
CA LYS A 41 4.29 2.74 -11.71
C LYS A 41 3.59 3.07 -10.40
N GLU A 42 2.92 4.20 -10.36
CA GLU A 42 2.36 4.72 -9.11
C GLU A 42 0.89 5.11 -9.30
N LEU A 43 0.09 4.81 -8.30
CA LEU A 43 -1.30 5.23 -8.20
C LEU A 43 -1.52 5.83 -6.81
N ASN A 44 -2.04 7.06 -6.77
CA ASN A 44 -2.40 7.74 -5.54
C ASN A 44 -3.90 8.03 -5.58
N LEU A 45 -4.70 7.26 -4.85
CA LEU A 45 -6.15 7.44 -4.74
C LEU A 45 -6.45 8.20 -3.46
N LYS A 46 -7.11 9.35 -3.59
CA LYS A 46 -7.51 10.20 -2.47
C LYS A 46 -9.01 10.35 -2.47
N PHE A 47 -9.62 10.09 -1.32
CA PHE A 47 -11.06 10.20 -1.09
C PHE A 47 -11.33 10.58 0.37
N GLY A 48 -10.55 11.54 0.89
CA GLY A 48 -10.63 11.98 2.28
C GLY A 48 -11.73 13.00 2.58
N LYS A 49 -12.44 13.50 1.56
CA LYS A 49 -13.57 14.44 1.76
C LYS A 49 -14.70 13.80 2.55
N LYS A 50 -15.56 14.65 3.14
CA LYS A 50 -16.62 14.21 4.07
C LYS A 50 -17.58 13.21 3.43
N GLU A 51 -18.00 13.47 2.20
CA GLU A 51 -18.97 12.66 1.47
C GLU A 51 -18.54 11.18 1.32
N PHE A 52 -17.27 10.92 0.99
CA PHE A 52 -16.73 9.55 0.88
C PHE A 52 -16.58 8.86 2.24
N ARG A 53 -16.31 9.64 3.29
CA ARG A 53 -16.23 9.10 4.67
C ARG A 53 -17.61 8.73 5.18
N ASP A 54 -18.60 9.59 4.94
CA ASP A 54 -19.99 9.32 5.29
C ASP A 54 -20.50 8.08 4.53
N GLU A 55 -20.18 7.95 3.24
CA GLU A 55 -20.47 6.75 2.43
C GLU A 55 -19.92 5.48 3.08
N GLN A 56 -18.64 5.47 3.43
CA GLN A 56 -18.01 4.33 4.11
C GLN A 56 -18.68 3.99 5.45
N ILE A 57 -19.03 5.01 6.25
CA ILE A 57 -19.71 4.81 7.53
C ILE A 57 -21.11 4.21 7.32
N MET A 58 -21.85 4.64 6.28
CA MET A 58 -23.12 4.03 5.92
C MET A 58 -22.97 2.55 5.51
N MET A 59 -21.81 2.18 4.96
CA MET A 59 -21.45 0.77 4.67
C MET A 59 -20.92 0.01 5.91
N GLY A 60 -21.07 0.57 7.12
CA GLY A 60 -20.67 -0.09 8.38
C GLY A 60 -19.19 0.02 8.73
N ARG A 61 -18.42 0.86 8.02
CA ARG A 61 -17.02 1.13 8.34
C ARG A 61 -16.87 2.04 9.54
N THR A 62 -15.73 1.95 10.20
CA THR A 62 -15.55 2.48 11.56
C THR A 62 -14.56 3.63 11.63
N VAL A 63 -14.79 4.51 12.60
CA VAL A 63 -13.92 5.64 12.96
C VAL A 63 -13.60 5.53 14.45
N ASP A 64 -12.34 5.68 14.80
CA ASP A 64 -11.86 5.73 16.17
C ASP A 64 -11.47 7.16 16.60
N LYS A 65 -11.82 7.52 17.84
CA LYS A 65 -11.61 8.88 18.37
C LYS A 65 -10.13 9.17 18.61
N GLU A 66 -9.34 8.17 19.00
CA GLU A 66 -7.90 8.33 19.23
C GLU A 66 -7.18 8.55 17.90
N THR A 67 -7.52 7.77 16.86
CA THR A 67 -6.97 7.99 15.50
C THR A 67 -7.33 9.37 14.95
N VAL A 68 -8.57 9.83 15.13
CA VAL A 68 -8.95 11.21 14.74
C VAL A 68 -8.15 12.27 15.53
N THR A 69 -7.87 12.02 16.81
CA THR A 69 -7.07 12.93 17.64
C THR A 69 -5.61 12.93 17.22
N TRP A 70 -5.05 11.77 16.87
CA TRP A 70 -3.71 11.63 16.30
C TRP A 70 -3.56 12.44 15.00
N TRP A 71 -4.59 12.43 14.14
CA TRP A 71 -4.61 13.26 12.91
C TRP A 71 -4.57 14.77 13.17
N LYS A 72 -5.07 15.25 14.32
CA LYS A 72 -4.99 16.69 14.67
C LYS A 72 -3.54 17.14 14.90
N GLY A 73 -2.69 16.22 15.37
CA GLY A 73 -1.27 16.46 15.62
C GLY A 73 -0.39 16.45 14.38
N GLN A 74 -0.91 16.03 13.22
CA GLN A 74 -0.15 15.95 11.97
C GLN A 74 0.11 17.32 11.34
N ASP A 75 1.12 17.35 10.46
CA ASP A 75 1.51 18.54 9.72
C ASP A 75 0.36 19.10 8.86
N PRO A 76 0.31 20.43 8.62
CA PRO A 76 -0.72 21.05 7.79
C PRO A 76 -0.87 20.42 6.39
N GLU A 77 0.24 19.98 5.79
CA GLU A 77 0.24 19.31 4.48
C GLU A 77 -0.48 17.97 4.52
N ALA A 78 -0.19 17.12 5.51
CA ALA A 78 -0.89 15.85 5.70
C ALA A 78 -2.40 16.05 5.92
N LYS A 79 -2.78 17.08 6.68
CA LYS A 79 -4.20 17.42 6.92
C LYS A 79 -4.95 17.88 5.67
N LYS A 80 -4.28 18.23 4.56
CA LYS A 80 -4.95 18.53 3.29
C LYS A 80 -5.71 17.31 2.76
N LEU A 81 -5.31 16.10 3.12
CA LEU A 81 -5.96 14.85 2.72
C LEU A 81 -7.48 14.88 2.97
N PHE A 82 -7.91 15.43 4.11
CA PHE A 82 -9.34 15.56 4.48
C PHE A 82 -10.18 16.43 3.52
N LYS A 83 -9.54 17.19 2.65
CA LYS A 83 -10.20 18.06 1.65
C LYS A 83 -9.95 17.58 0.21
N GLN A 84 -9.15 16.54 0.03
CA GLN A 84 -8.74 16.05 -1.27
C GLN A 84 -9.61 14.88 -1.71
N ALA A 85 -10.00 14.92 -2.98
CA ALA A 85 -10.52 13.75 -3.68
C ALA A 85 -10.09 13.84 -5.14
N ASN A 86 -9.65 12.72 -5.71
CA ASN A 86 -9.33 12.57 -7.14
C ASN A 86 -10.08 11.39 -7.79
N VAL A 87 -11.13 10.94 -7.12
CA VAL A 87 -12.08 9.92 -7.54
C VAL A 87 -13.51 10.45 -7.39
N SER A 88 -14.46 9.85 -8.08
CA SER A 88 -15.87 10.24 -8.03
C SER A 88 -16.67 9.51 -6.95
N SER A 89 -16.26 8.30 -6.56
CA SER A 89 -16.83 7.50 -5.46
C SER A 89 -15.77 6.57 -4.87
N VAL A 90 -16.09 5.89 -3.76
CA VAL A 90 -15.22 4.81 -3.24
C VAL A 90 -15.16 3.63 -4.22
N THR A 91 -16.27 3.31 -4.88
CA THR A 91 -16.29 2.30 -5.96
C THR A 91 -15.34 2.66 -7.11
N ASP A 92 -15.34 3.92 -7.59
CA ASP A 92 -14.40 4.39 -8.62
C ASP A 92 -12.93 4.23 -8.17
N ALA A 93 -12.64 4.50 -6.88
CA ALA A 93 -11.31 4.25 -6.32
C ALA A 93 -10.92 2.76 -6.40
N LEU A 94 -11.83 1.86 -5.99
CA LEU A 94 -11.60 0.42 -6.01
C LEU A 94 -11.48 -0.13 -7.44
N GLU A 95 -12.25 0.37 -8.40
CA GLU A 95 -12.16 0.00 -9.82
C GLU A 95 -10.82 0.43 -10.44
N LYS A 96 -10.36 1.65 -10.13
CA LYS A 96 -9.04 2.16 -10.54
C LYS A 96 -7.91 1.34 -9.93
N LEU A 97 -8.01 0.99 -8.65
CA LEU A 97 -7.05 0.13 -7.97
C LEU A 97 -6.98 -1.26 -8.63
N THR A 98 -8.15 -1.86 -8.89
CA THR A 98 -8.26 -3.15 -9.60
C THR A 98 -7.62 -3.10 -10.97
N SER A 99 -7.96 -2.09 -11.76
CA SER A 99 -7.40 -1.92 -13.12
C SER A 99 -5.89 -1.74 -13.08
N PHE A 100 -5.38 -0.99 -12.10
CA PHE A 100 -3.96 -0.74 -11.93
C PHE A 100 -3.17 -2.01 -11.58
N ILE A 101 -3.63 -2.78 -10.59
CA ILE A 101 -3.00 -4.05 -10.19
C ILE A 101 -3.04 -5.07 -11.33
N LEU A 102 -4.17 -5.19 -12.03
CA LEU A 102 -4.33 -6.16 -13.11
C LEU A 102 -3.62 -5.76 -14.42
N SER A 103 -3.13 -4.52 -14.53
CA SER A 103 -2.46 -4.02 -15.72
C SER A 103 -1.18 -4.80 -16.09
N GLU A 104 -0.55 -5.46 -15.11
CA GLU A 104 0.67 -6.26 -15.31
C GLU A 104 0.40 -7.66 -15.86
N LYS A 105 -0.86 -8.10 -15.93
CA LYS A 105 -1.27 -9.43 -16.42
C LYS A 105 -0.52 -10.61 -15.78
N VAL A 106 -0.03 -10.42 -14.55
CA VAL A 106 0.66 -11.42 -13.74
C VAL A 106 0.14 -11.39 -12.31
N ASN A 107 0.33 -12.48 -11.58
CA ASN A 107 0.00 -12.52 -10.16
C ASN A 107 1.07 -11.79 -9.35
N LEU A 108 0.77 -10.56 -8.93
CA LEU A 108 1.67 -9.75 -8.11
C LEU A 108 1.70 -10.24 -6.65
N LEU A 109 2.86 -10.07 -6.01
CA LEU A 109 2.95 -10.13 -4.56
C LEU A 109 2.55 -8.77 -3.98
N ILE A 110 1.66 -8.77 -3.00
CA ILE A 110 1.07 -7.56 -2.46
C ILE A 110 1.68 -7.27 -1.09
N TRP A 111 2.52 -6.26 -1.03
CA TRP A 111 3.18 -5.81 0.17
C TRP A 111 2.34 -4.71 0.83
N GLY A 112 2.21 -4.79 2.15
CA GLY A 112 1.79 -3.66 2.97
C GLY A 112 2.86 -3.36 4.01
N ASN A 113 2.91 -2.11 4.50
CA ASN A 113 3.77 -1.77 5.64
C ASN A 113 3.52 -2.77 6.77
N GLY A 114 2.27 -3.06 7.12
CA GLY A 114 1.87 -4.30 7.79
C GLY A 114 0.75 -4.99 7.02
N ALA A 115 0.98 -6.19 6.49
CA ALA A 115 -0.03 -6.91 5.69
C ALA A 115 -1.35 -7.17 6.44
N ALA A 116 -1.25 -7.45 7.75
CA ALA A 116 -2.43 -7.61 8.63
C ALA A 116 -3.18 -6.30 8.91
N PHE A 117 -2.63 -5.17 8.47
CA PHE A 117 -3.21 -3.84 8.59
C PHE A 117 -3.61 -3.31 7.20
N ASP A 118 -2.64 -2.91 6.37
CA ASP A 118 -2.88 -2.25 5.08
C ASP A 118 -3.69 -3.16 4.13
N ASN A 119 -3.16 -4.34 3.81
CA ASN A 119 -3.81 -5.26 2.87
C ASN A 119 -5.18 -5.72 3.40
N THR A 120 -5.26 -6.01 4.70
CA THR A 120 -6.50 -6.48 5.33
C THR A 120 -7.60 -5.42 5.31
N ILE A 121 -7.25 -4.16 5.60
CA ILE A 121 -8.21 -3.05 5.56
C ILE A 121 -8.67 -2.78 4.12
N VAL A 122 -7.76 -2.84 3.13
CA VAL A 122 -8.14 -2.69 1.71
C VAL A 122 -9.02 -3.83 1.24
N MET A 123 -8.71 -5.08 1.57
CA MET A 123 -9.58 -6.23 1.25
C MET A 123 -10.97 -6.08 1.90
N SER A 124 -11.02 -5.68 3.18
CA SER A 124 -12.28 -5.40 3.85
C SER A 124 -13.04 -4.23 3.20
N LEU A 125 -12.35 -3.25 2.61
CA LEU A 125 -12.99 -2.17 1.87
C LEU A 125 -13.66 -2.68 0.59
N TYR A 126 -12.99 -3.57 -0.16
CA TYR A 126 -13.63 -4.28 -1.29
C TYR A 126 -14.89 -5.02 -0.83
N ASP A 127 -14.81 -5.78 0.26
CA ASP A 127 -15.95 -6.53 0.80
C ASP A 127 -17.11 -5.61 1.23
N SER A 128 -16.81 -4.50 1.92
CA SER A 128 -17.83 -3.50 2.33
C SER A 128 -18.61 -2.92 1.14
N PHE A 129 -18.01 -2.88 -0.05
CA PHE A 129 -18.63 -2.37 -1.26
C PHE A 129 -19.08 -3.48 -2.23
N GLY A 130 -19.07 -4.75 -1.80
CA GLY A 130 -19.53 -5.89 -2.59
C GLY A 130 -18.66 -6.19 -3.81
N MET A 131 -17.38 -5.81 -3.77
CA MET A 131 -16.42 -5.99 -4.86
C MET A 131 -15.39 -7.07 -4.50
N GLU A 132 -14.85 -7.78 -5.50
CA GLU A 132 -13.76 -8.73 -5.29
C GLU A 132 -12.40 -8.03 -5.40
N ALA A 133 -11.52 -8.23 -4.42
CA ALA A 133 -10.15 -7.72 -4.47
C ALA A 133 -9.34 -8.38 -5.62
N PRO A 134 -8.45 -7.64 -6.30
CA PRO A 134 -7.72 -8.12 -7.48
C PRO A 134 -6.55 -9.07 -7.17
N TRP A 135 -6.39 -9.48 -5.90
CA TRP A 135 -5.42 -10.49 -5.49
C TRP A 135 -6.02 -11.45 -4.47
N LYS A 136 -5.32 -12.56 -4.24
CA LYS A 136 -5.69 -13.58 -3.26
C LYS A 136 -4.79 -13.47 -2.03
N PHE A 137 -5.33 -13.73 -0.84
CA PHE A 137 -4.65 -13.57 0.45
C PHE A 137 -3.27 -14.26 0.55
N TRP A 138 -3.03 -15.37 -0.17
CA TRP A 138 -1.72 -16.04 -0.18
C TRP A 138 -0.61 -15.24 -0.90
N ASN A 139 -0.96 -14.17 -1.60
CA ASN A 139 0.00 -13.23 -2.20
C ASN A 139 0.41 -12.10 -1.25
N ASP A 140 -0.21 -11.98 -0.07
CA ASP A 140 0.12 -10.95 0.91
C ASP A 140 1.55 -11.09 1.44
N ARG A 141 2.24 -9.96 1.61
CA ARG A 141 3.60 -9.86 2.12
C ARG A 141 3.70 -8.71 3.11
N CYS A 142 4.41 -8.92 4.21
CA CYS A 142 4.54 -7.93 5.28
C CYS A 142 5.90 -7.24 5.20
N PHE A 143 5.92 -5.98 4.79
CA PHE A 143 7.15 -5.19 4.74
C PHE A 143 7.74 -4.99 6.15
N ARG A 144 6.93 -4.72 7.17
CA ARG A 144 7.38 -4.53 8.56
C ARG A 144 8.10 -5.75 9.12
N THR A 145 7.61 -6.95 8.84
CA THR A 145 8.31 -8.19 9.21
C THR A 145 9.64 -8.28 8.48
N PHE A 146 9.64 -8.11 7.15
CA PHE A 146 10.87 -8.20 6.36
C PHE A 146 11.92 -7.16 6.78
N LYS A 147 11.50 -5.92 7.00
CA LYS A 147 12.32 -4.83 7.53
C LYS A 147 12.81 -5.10 8.95
N GLY A 148 12.00 -5.71 9.81
CA GLY A 148 12.40 -6.08 11.17
C GLY A 148 13.56 -7.09 11.16
N GLU A 149 13.46 -8.11 10.31
CA GLU A 149 14.47 -9.18 10.21
C GLU A 149 15.71 -8.76 9.40
N HIS A 150 15.54 -7.97 8.34
CA HIS A 150 16.59 -7.69 7.36
C HIS A 150 17.00 -6.22 7.26
N GLY A 151 16.34 -5.29 7.94
CA GLY A 151 16.63 -3.86 7.81
C GLY A 151 18.05 -3.45 8.21
N HIS A 152 18.76 -4.28 8.95
CA HIS A 152 20.16 -4.02 9.34
C HIS A 152 21.15 -4.22 8.19
N ILE A 153 20.78 -4.95 7.12
CA ILE A 153 21.71 -5.25 6.03
C ILE A 153 21.81 -4.13 5.00
N ALA A 154 20.84 -3.21 4.97
CA ALA A 154 20.78 -2.11 4.00
C ALA A 154 20.49 -0.79 4.70
N ARG A 155 21.14 0.29 4.25
CA ARG A 155 20.83 1.63 4.74
C ARG A 155 19.43 2.06 4.24
N PRO A 156 18.55 2.60 5.11
CA PRO A 156 17.30 3.18 4.64
C PRO A 156 17.55 4.27 3.59
N PRO A 157 16.85 4.27 2.45
CA PRO A 157 16.96 5.34 1.47
C PRO A 157 16.49 6.66 2.09
N ALA A 158 17.04 7.78 1.62
CA ALA A 158 16.58 9.10 2.05
C ALA A 158 15.13 9.30 1.64
N PHE A 159 14.27 9.68 2.59
CA PHE A 159 12.86 9.92 2.33
C PHE A 159 12.69 11.07 1.34
N LYS A 160 11.84 10.87 0.33
CA LYS A 160 11.45 11.87 -0.66
C LYS A 160 9.93 11.92 -0.76
N GLY A 161 9.35 13.11 -0.62
CA GLY A 161 7.90 13.32 -0.67
C GLY A 161 7.36 13.90 0.64
N VAL A 162 6.07 13.73 0.85
CA VAL A 162 5.34 14.17 2.05
C VAL A 162 5.02 12.95 2.90
N LYS A 163 5.39 12.99 4.19
CA LYS A 163 4.98 11.94 5.14
C LYS A 163 3.46 11.97 5.28
N HIS A 164 2.84 10.80 5.36
CA HIS A 164 1.38 10.63 5.35
C HIS A 164 0.72 10.98 4.02
N ASP A 165 1.50 11.01 2.93
CA ASP A 165 0.96 10.79 1.59
C ASP A 165 1.20 9.33 1.22
N ALA A 166 0.11 8.57 1.10
CA ALA A 166 0.16 7.13 0.96
C ALA A 166 1.04 6.64 -0.21
N VAL A 167 1.09 7.36 -1.34
CA VAL A 167 1.95 6.90 -2.46
C VAL A 167 3.42 7.17 -2.20
N ASP A 168 3.74 8.25 -1.48
CA ASP A 168 5.11 8.59 -1.11
C ASP A 168 5.66 7.60 -0.08
N ASP A 169 4.83 7.24 0.90
CA ASP A 169 5.16 6.22 1.90
C ASP A 169 5.31 4.83 1.25
N ALA A 170 4.39 4.42 0.37
CA ALA A 170 4.52 3.17 -0.40
C ALA A 170 5.80 3.15 -1.27
N ARG A 171 6.15 4.27 -1.93
CA ARG A 171 7.39 4.39 -2.72
C ARG A 171 8.63 4.21 -1.85
N GLN A 172 8.67 4.88 -0.70
CA GLN A 172 9.78 4.76 0.23
C GLN A 172 9.95 3.31 0.73
N GLN A 173 8.86 2.63 1.02
CA GLN A 173 8.87 1.24 1.46
C GLN A 173 9.36 0.31 0.34
N ALA A 174 8.91 0.50 -0.91
CA ALA A 174 9.37 -0.26 -2.07
C ALA A 174 10.88 -0.07 -2.32
N LEU A 175 11.38 1.17 -2.26
CA LEU A 175 12.81 1.47 -2.40
C LEU A 175 13.65 0.79 -1.31
N TYR A 176 13.17 0.82 -0.05
CA TYR A 176 13.90 0.17 1.04
C TYR A 176 13.89 -1.36 0.87
N LEU A 177 12.76 -1.93 0.42
CA LEU A 177 12.68 -3.34 0.10
C LEU A 177 13.68 -3.73 -0.99
N GLN A 178 13.76 -2.96 -2.09
CA GLN A 178 14.75 -3.17 -3.16
C GLN A 178 16.19 -3.11 -2.63
N ALA A 179 16.50 -2.15 -1.75
CA ALA A 179 17.84 -2.04 -1.16
C ALA A 179 18.21 -3.29 -0.34
N MET A 180 17.27 -3.81 0.48
CA MET A 180 17.50 -5.06 1.22
C MET A 180 17.66 -6.27 0.28
N TYR A 181 16.85 -6.39 -0.77
CA TYR A 181 16.98 -7.47 -1.74
C TYR A 181 18.28 -7.41 -2.53
N ALA A 182 18.75 -6.22 -2.90
CA ALA A 182 20.03 -6.03 -3.58
C ALA A 182 21.19 -6.56 -2.73
N GLU A 183 21.16 -6.35 -1.41
CA GLU A 183 22.18 -6.91 -0.50
C GLU A 183 22.08 -8.44 -0.41
N LEU A 184 20.88 -8.99 -0.25
CA LEU A 184 20.68 -10.46 -0.22
C LEU A 184 21.16 -11.15 -1.51
N GLN A 185 20.96 -10.52 -2.66
CA GLN A 185 21.39 -11.03 -3.96
C GLN A 185 22.91 -11.14 -4.08
N LYS A 186 23.69 -10.24 -3.47
CA LYS A 186 25.16 -10.32 -3.48
C LYS A 186 25.68 -11.62 -2.85
N TYR A 187 24.91 -12.20 -1.93
CA TYR A 187 25.23 -13.44 -1.23
C TYR A 187 24.49 -14.67 -1.80
N ASN A 188 23.86 -14.55 -2.98
CA ASN A 188 23.04 -15.61 -3.59
C ASN A 188 21.92 -16.12 -2.66
N ILE A 189 21.42 -15.29 -1.75
CA ILE A 189 20.32 -15.65 -0.86
C ILE A 189 19.01 -15.48 -1.64
N LEU A 190 18.56 -16.58 -2.25
CA LEU A 190 17.30 -16.67 -2.98
C LEU A 190 16.15 -17.12 -2.07
N SER A 191 14.92 -16.69 -2.39
CA SER A 191 13.74 -17.15 -1.66
C SER A 191 13.47 -18.63 -1.97
N TYR A 192 12.79 -19.33 -1.06
CA TYR A 192 12.45 -20.74 -1.24
C TYR A 192 11.80 -21.03 -2.59
N LYS A 193 10.87 -20.17 -3.04
CA LYS A 193 10.20 -20.33 -4.34
C LYS A 193 11.15 -20.22 -5.53
N ASP A 194 12.17 -19.35 -5.47
CA ASP A 194 13.12 -19.21 -6.57
C ASP A 194 14.15 -20.36 -6.60
N ARG A 195 14.29 -21.13 -5.51
CA ARG A 195 15.15 -22.33 -5.49
C ARG A 195 14.46 -23.57 -6.07
N GLN A 196 13.14 -23.54 -6.19
CA GLN A 196 12.33 -24.66 -6.67
C GLN A 196 11.98 -24.54 -8.17
N SER A 197 12.32 -23.42 -8.81
CA SER A 197 12.12 -23.12 -10.23
C SER A 197 13.42 -23.22 -11.01
#